data_AF-A0A2N9NEX5-F1
#
_entry.id   AF-A0A2N9NEX5-F1
#
_cell.length_a   1.000
_cell.length_b   1.000
_cell.length_c   1.000
_cell.angle_alpha   90.00
_cell.angle_beta   90.00
_cell.angle_gamma   90.00
#
_symmetry.space_group_name_H-M   'P 1'
#
loop_
_entity.id
_entity.type
_entity.pdbx_description
1 polymer ?
#
loop_
_entity_poly.entity_id
_entity_poly.type
_entity_poly.pdbx_seq_one_letter_code
_entity_poly.pdbx_strand_id
1 'polypeptide(L)'
;MSGNDLYAGGQFTTAGGVPATNTAKWDGSAWSALGSGISGGNNNSVPVLALAADGAGHLFAGGNFSLAGTNVSPYIAQANVGWPPTILIPAQTQTAEAGATVQIAVDATGFPPPGYQWYFNGTNILSCTSSNLVIANILFSQSGTYTVVVTSVYGAVTSSPATLNVIAPTARRWVPGVNLMAQPGNFLGLDYRDNLGPTANWATMATVTLSNSSQFYFDLSTPLPPQRFYRAWQSGTPGVVPSLSVAGMVPAITLTGNIGDSLRLDYINQIGPTDAWVTLATVTLTNTSQLYFDVSALGQPARLWRIVPVP
;
A
#
# COMPACT_ATOMS: atom_id res chain seq x y z
N MET A 1 0.57 -28.92 -17.62
CA MET A 1 0.04 -28.59 -16.29
C MET A 1 -0.88 -27.39 -16.45
N SER A 2 -2.10 -27.45 -15.93
CA SER A 2 -3.05 -26.34 -15.88
C SER A 2 -3.20 -25.99 -14.40
N GLY A 3 -2.51 -24.96 -13.92
CA GLY A 3 -2.32 -24.76 -12.48
C GLY A 3 -1.47 -25.86 -11.83
N ASN A 4 -1.83 -26.24 -10.59
CA ASN A 4 -1.18 -27.32 -9.82
C ASN A 4 -1.73 -28.73 -10.13
N ASP A 5 -2.68 -28.84 -11.05
CA ASP A 5 -3.37 -30.09 -11.34
C ASP A 5 -2.60 -30.96 -12.35
N LEU A 6 -2.57 -32.27 -12.08
CA LEU A 6 -2.07 -33.30 -13.00
C LEU A 6 -3.25 -34.04 -13.64
N TYR A 7 -3.18 -34.27 -14.94
CA TYR A 7 -4.19 -35.02 -15.69
C TYR A 7 -3.59 -36.30 -16.23
N ALA A 8 -4.31 -37.41 -16.04
CA ALA A 8 -3.95 -38.73 -16.54
C ALA A 8 -4.96 -39.18 -17.59
N GLY A 9 -4.46 -39.80 -18.65
CA GLY A 9 -5.25 -40.40 -19.73
C GLY A 9 -4.66 -41.76 -20.08
N GLY A 10 -5.51 -42.75 -20.38
CA GLY A 10 -5.05 -44.09 -20.76
C GLY A 10 -6.19 -45.10 -20.78
N GLN A 11 -5.86 -46.37 -20.54
CA GLN A 11 -6.84 -47.45 -20.39
C GLN A 11 -6.94 -47.84 -18.91
N PHE A 12 -7.94 -47.29 -18.22
CA PHE A 12 -8.21 -47.60 -16.82
C PHE A 12 -9.66 -47.27 -16.45
N THR A 13 -10.16 -47.91 -15.39
CA THR A 13 -11.50 -47.64 -14.83
C THR A 13 -11.45 -47.04 -13.43
N THR A 14 -10.25 -46.93 -12.84
CA THR A 14 -10.01 -46.35 -11.52
C THR A 14 -8.68 -45.61 -11.49
N ALA A 15 -8.58 -44.53 -10.72
CA ALA A 15 -7.34 -43.83 -10.38
C ALA A 15 -7.27 -43.62 -8.87
N GLY A 16 -6.22 -44.12 -8.22
CA GLY A 16 -6.08 -44.01 -6.75
C GLY A 16 -7.24 -44.62 -5.95
N GLY A 17 -7.91 -45.65 -6.48
CA GLY A 17 -9.10 -46.25 -5.88
C GLY A 17 -10.43 -45.53 -6.16
N VAL A 18 -10.38 -44.36 -6.80
CA VAL A 18 -11.57 -43.60 -7.22
C VAL A 18 -12.00 -44.05 -8.61
N PRO A 19 -13.30 -44.38 -8.85
CA PRO A 19 -13.80 -44.67 -10.18
C PRO A 19 -13.56 -43.52 -11.14
N ALA A 20 -12.87 -43.79 -12.25
CA ALA A 20 -12.51 -42.80 -13.26
C ALA A 20 -12.30 -43.51 -14.61
N THR A 21 -13.10 -43.18 -15.62
CA THR A 21 -13.08 -43.90 -16.90
C THR A 21 -12.11 -43.24 -17.88
N ASN A 22 -10.91 -43.82 -18.02
CA ASN A 22 -9.87 -43.47 -18.99
C ASN A 22 -9.29 -42.04 -18.91
N THR A 23 -9.85 -41.16 -18.08
CA THR A 23 -9.30 -39.86 -17.72
C THR A 23 -9.49 -39.57 -16.23
N ALA A 24 -8.49 -38.97 -15.59
CA ALA A 24 -8.52 -38.61 -14.17
C ALA A 24 -7.72 -37.32 -13.91
N LYS A 25 -8.09 -36.63 -12.82
CA LYS A 25 -7.47 -35.40 -12.34
C LYS A 25 -6.87 -35.63 -10.94
N TRP A 26 -5.68 -35.12 -10.70
CA TRP A 26 -5.04 -35.04 -9.38
C TRP A 26 -4.88 -33.58 -8.97
N ASP A 27 -5.37 -33.23 -7.79
CA ASP A 27 -5.38 -31.85 -7.26
C ASP A 27 -4.17 -31.49 -6.38
N GLY A 28 -3.20 -32.40 -6.26
CA GLY A 28 -2.09 -32.31 -5.31
C GLY A 28 -2.25 -33.21 -4.09
N SER A 29 -3.47 -33.68 -3.81
CA SER A 29 -3.79 -34.48 -2.61
C SER A 29 -4.62 -35.74 -2.89
N ALA A 30 -5.52 -35.71 -3.88
CA ALA A 30 -6.41 -36.82 -4.21
C ALA A 30 -6.67 -36.93 -5.72
N TRP A 31 -6.96 -38.16 -6.17
CA TRP A 31 -7.45 -38.43 -7.53
C TRP A 31 -8.97 -38.23 -7.58
N SER A 32 -9.46 -37.72 -8.71
CA SER A 32 -10.88 -37.58 -9.03
C SER A 32 -11.15 -37.90 -10.50
N ALA A 33 -12.38 -38.28 -10.82
CA ALA A 33 -12.80 -38.47 -12.21
C ALA A 33 -12.88 -37.13 -12.94
N LEU A 34 -12.46 -37.10 -14.22
CA LEU A 34 -12.67 -35.93 -15.07
C LEU A 34 -14.04 -36.06 -15.78
N GLY A 35 -15.08 -35.50 -15.16
CA GLY A 35 -16.46 -35.66 -15.62
C GLY A 35 -16.87 -37.14 -15.64
N SER A 36 -17.57 -37.57 -16.69
CA SER A 36 -17.93 -38.99 -16.87
C SER A 36 -16.85 -39.82 -17.59
N GLY A 37 -15.67 -39.25 -17.86
CA GLY A 37 -14.56 -39.94 -18.53
C GLY A 37 -14.67 -40.05 -20.05
N ILE A 38 -13.83 -40.88 -20.65
CA ILE A 38 -13.77 -41.14 -22.11
C ILE A 38 -14.15 -42.60 -22.39
N SER A 39 -15.03 -42.85 -23.37
CA SER A 39 -15.56 -44.19 -23.66
C SER A 39 -15.86 -44.44 -25.14
N GLY A 40 -16.34 -45.65 -25.45
CA GLY A 40 -16.69 -46.05 -26.81
C GLY A 40 -15.48 -46.26 -27.72
N GLY A 41 -14.33 -46.62 -27.14
CA GLY A 41 -13.17 -47.12 -27.86
C GLY A 41 -13.34 -48.59 -28.25
N ASN A 42 -12.53 -49.06 -29.20
CA ASN A 42 -12.47 -50.49 -29.53
C ASN A 42 -11.74 -51.27 -28.41
N ASN A 43 -12.07 -52.55 -28.23
CA ASN A 43 -11.52 -53.39 -27.14
C ASN A 43 -9.99 -53.65 -27.24
N ASN A 44 -9.36 -53.21 -28.33
CA ASN A 44 -7.96 -53.49 -28.67
C ASN A 44 -7.10 -52.20 -28.79
N SER A 45 -7.57 -51.04 -28.34
CA SER A 45 -6.75 -49.82 -28.31
C SER A 45 -6.91 -49.05 -27.01
N VAL A 46 -5.85 -48.34 -26.62
CA VAL A 46 -5.89 -47.41 -25.50
C VAL A 46 -6.84 -46.26 -25.86
N PRO A 47 -7.88 -46.00 -25.05
CA PRO A 47 -8.86 -44.97 -25.37
C PRO A 47 -8.26 -43.58 -25.47
N VAL A 48 -7.34 -43.20 -24.58
CA VAL A 48 -6.65 -41.89 -24.62
C VAL A 48 -5.16 -42.12 -24.86
N LEU A 49 -4.67 -41.70 -26.02
CA LEU A 49 -3.27 -41.86 -26.45
C LEU A 49 -2.42 -40.62 -26.17
N ALA A 50 -3.03 -39.44 -26.17
CA ALA A 50 -2.35 -38.18 -25.97
C ALA A 50 -3.22 -37.22 -25.15
N LEU A 51 -2.56 -36.45 -24.29
CA LEU A 51 -3.14 -35.30 -23.60
C LEU A 51 -2.28 -34.07 -23.89
N ALA A 52 -2.92 -32.96 -24.20
CA ALA A 52 -2.27 -31.66 -24.35
C ALA A 52 -3.07 -30.60 -23.58
N ALA A 53 -2.38 -29.76 -22.81
CA ALA A 53 -2.99 -28.62 -22.16
C ALA A 53 -2.37 -27.34 -22.72
N ASP A 54 -3.19 -26.34 -23.03
CA ASP A 54 -2.73 -25.10 -23.65
C ASP A 54 -2.32 -24.02 -22.63
N GLY A 55 -2.52 -24.26 -21.34
CA GLY A 55 -2.28 -23.29 -20.28
C GLY A 55 -3.32 -22.18 -20.18
N ALA A 56 -4.28 -22.14 -21.11
CA ALA A 56 -5.46 -21.27 -21.10
C ALA A 56 -6.70 -22.05 -20.63
N GLY A 57 -6.49 -23.03 -19.74
CA GLY A 57 -7.54 -23.85 -19.14
C GLY A 57 -8.28 -24.76 -20.12
N HIS A 58 -7.66 -25.17 -21.23
CA HIS A 58 -8.18 -26.23 -22.07
C HIS A 58 -7.29 -27.47 -21.98
N LEU A 59 -7.92 -28.65 -21.87
CA LEU A 59 -7.29 -29.96 -21.97
C LEU A 59 -7.85 -30.66 -23.20
N PHE A 60 -6.96 -31.06 -24.09
CA PHE A 60 -7.27 -31.82 -25.29
C PHE A 60 -6.87 -33.28 -25.07
N ALA A 61 -7.79 -34.19 -25.38
CA ALA A 61 -7.54 -35.62 -25.38
C ALA A 61 -7.64 -36.15 -26.81
N GLY A 62 -6.61 -36.88 -27.24
CA GLY A 62 -6.57 -37.57 -28.52
C GLY A 62 -6.46 -39.08 -28.30
N GLY A 63 -7.17 -39.89 -29.09
CA GLY A 63 -7.11 -41.34 -28.95
C GLY A 63 -8.16 -42.11 -29.76
N ASN A 64 -8.44 -43.34 -29.34
CA ASN A 64 -9.42 -44.21 -29.97
C ASN A 64 -10.68 -44.29 -29.09
N PHE A 65 -11.52 -43.27 -29.19
CA PHE A 65 -12.79 -43.18 -28.47
C PHE A 65 -13.85 -42.52 -29.36
N SER A 66 -15.12 -42.75 -29.04
CA SER A 66 -16.26 -42.13 -29.72
C SER A 66 -17.03 -41.16 -28.82
N LEU A 67 -16.85 -41.27 -27.49
CA LEU A 67 -17.55 -40.46 -26.50
C LEU A 67 -16.55 -39.79 -25.53
N ALA A 68 -16.76 -38.50 -25.28
CA ALA A 68 -16.13 -37.75 -24.20
C ALA A 68 -17.22 -37.21 -23.28
N GLY A 69 -17.27 -37.73 -22.05
CA GLY A 69 -18.43 -37.58 -21.18
C GLY A 69 -19.68 -38.17 -21.83
N THR A 70 -20.72 -37.36 -21.97
CA THR A 70 -21.98 -37.72 -22.66
C THR A 70 -22.02 -37.28 -24.13
N ASN A 71 -20.96 -36.63 -24.63
CA ASN A 71 -20.95 -36.06 -25.97
C ASN A 71 -20.26 -37.00 -26.97
N VAL A 72 -20.83 -37.10 -28.17
CA VAL A 72 -20.18 -37.76 -29.31
C VAL A 72 -19.06 -36.85 -29.82
N SER A 73 -17.82 -37.24 -29.54
CA SER A 73 -16.62 -36.50 -29.91
C SER A 73 -15.54 -37.51 -30.30
N PRO A 74 -15.61 -38.08 -31.51
CA PRO A 74 -14.70 -39.14 -31.88
C PRO A 74 -13.27 -38.65 -32.04
N TYR A 75 -12.33 -39.44 -31.54
CA TYR A 75 -10.87 -39.31 -31.66
C TYR A 75 -10.22 -38.13 -30.96
N ILE A 76 -10.87 -36.96 -30.92
CA ILE A 76 -10.37 -35.75 -30.27
C ILE A 76 -11.50 -35.13 -29.45
N ALA A 77 -11.20 -34.72 -28.22
CA ALA A 77 -12.11 -34.00 -27.35
C ALA A 77 -11.38 -32.90 -26.59
N GLN A 78 -12.13 -31.90 -26.16
CA GLN A 78 -11.64 -30.78 -25.37
C GLN A 78 -12.47 -30.64 -24.09
N ALA A 79 -11.80 -30.39 -22.97
CA ALA A 79 -12.40 -30.10 -21.68
C ALA A 79 -11.87 -28.76 -21.15
N ASN A 80 -12.75 -27.98 -20.50
CA ASN A 80 -12.34 -26.80 -19.75
C ASN A 80 -11.83 -27.25 -18.37
N VAL A 81 -10.58 -26.91 -18.07
CA VAL A 81 -9.84 -27.31 -16.86
C VAL A 81 -9.22 -26.09 -16.19
N GLY A 82 -10.10 -25.28 -15.58
CA GLY A 82 -9.68 -24.15 -14.76
C GLY A 82 -9.34 -24.56 -13.32
N TRP A 83 -8.91 -23.57 -12.54
CA TRP A 83 -8.55 -23.72 -11.14
C TRP A 83 -9.18 -22.61 -10.29
N PRO A 84 -9.52 -22.91 -9.01
CA PRO A 84 -10.11 -21.93 -8.12
C PRO A 84 -9.18 -20.74 -7.88
N PRO A 85 -9.73 -19.57 -7.49
CA PRO A 85 -8.92 -18.42 -7.19
C PRO A 85 -8.09 -18.60 -5.91
N THR A 86 -6.88 -18.05 -5.91
CA THR A 86 -5.97 -17.99 -4.77
C THR A 86 -5.45 -16.56 -4.60
N ILE A 87 -5.45 -16.04 -3.38
CA ILE A 87 -4.88 -14.74 -3.06
C ILE A 87 -3.37 -14.89 -2.86
N LEU A 88 -2.59 -14.18 -3.67
CA LEU A 88 -1.13 -14.14 -3.62
C LEU A 88 -0.64 -13.04 -2.68
N ILE A 89 -1.25 -11.84 -2.77
CA ILE A 89 -0.94 -10.71 -1.90
C ILE A 89 -2.24 -10.26 -1.22
N PRO A 90 -2.35 -10.42 0.11
CA PRO A 90 -3.55 -10.02 0.84
C PRO A 90 -3.67 -8.51 0.95
N ALA A 91 -4.90 -8.04 1.19
CA ALA A 91 -5.17 -6.66 1.49
C ALA A 91 -4.51 -6.28 2.82
N GLN A 92 -3.95 -5.09 2.85
CA GLN A 92 -3.15 -4.59 3.94
C GLN A 92 -3.91 -3.59 4.79
N THR A 93 -3.73 -3.65 6.11
CA THR A 93 -4.28 -2.66 7.04
C THR A 93 -3.62 -1.30 6.81
N GLN A 94 -4.40 -0.23 6.87
CA GLN A 94 -3.94 1.11 6.54
C GLN A 94 -4.50 2.15 7.50
N THR A 95 -3.80 3.28 7.62
CA THR A 95 -4.30 4.47 8.28
C THR A 95 -4.29 5.63 7.29
N ALA A 96 -5.36 6.42 7.30
CA ALA A 96 -5.54 7.56 6.41
C ALA A 96 -6.22 8.73 7.14
N GLU A 97 -5.89 9.96 6.73
CA GLU A 97 -6.63 11.14 7.17
C GLU A 97 -7.97 11.23 6.44
N ALA A 98 -8.99 11.73 7.12
CA ALA A 98 -10.27 12.04 6.46
C ALA A 98 -10.05 13.01 5.27
N GLY A 99 -10.75 12.77 4.17
CA GLY A 99 -10.60 13.50 2.92
C GLY A 99 -9.49 12.97 2.00
N ALA A 100 -8.62 12.07 2.47
CA ALA A 100 -7.64 11.41 1.62
C ALA A 100 -8.27 10.41 0.64
N THR A 101 -7.49 10.00 -0.37
CA THR A 101 -7.80 8.86 -1.23
C THR A 101 -7.01 7.65 -0.77
N VAL A 102 -7.68 6.53 -0.54
CA VAL A 102 -7.08 5.27 -0.10
C VAL A 102 -7.27 4.21 -1.17
N GLN A 103 -6.26 3.36 -1.35
CA GLN A 103 -6.30 2.22 -2.24
C GLN A 103 -6.10 0.93 -1.44
N ILE A 104 -7.07 0.03 -1.46
CA ILE A 104 -6.97 -1.29 -0.85
C ILE A 104 -6.96 -2.30 -2.00
N ALA A 105 -5.84 -3.00 -2.17
CA ALA A 105 -5.66 -3.94 -3.27
C ALA A 105 -5.42 -5.36 -2.75
N VAL A 106 -5.84 -6.33 -3.55
CA VAL A 106 -5.38 -7.72 -3.46
C VAL A 106 -4.81 -8.13 -4.81
N ASP A 107 -3.81 -9.01 -4.78
CA ASP A 107 -3.42 -9.76 -5.96
C ASP A 107 -3.91 -11.18 -5.82
N ALA A 108 -4.72 -11.62 -6.79
CA ALA A 108 -5.23 -12.97 -6.86
C ALA A 108 -4.99 -13.57 -8.24
N THR A 109 -4.80 -14.88 -8.27
CA THR A 109 -4.74 -15.69 -9.50
C THR A 109 -5.93 -16.64 -9.54
N GLY A 110 -6.30 -17.12 -10.71
CA GLY A 110 -7.41 -18.04 -10.93
C GLY A 110 -7.70 -18.16 -12.43
N PHE A 111 -8.27 -19.29 -12.85
CA PHE A 111 -8.68 -19.47 -14.23
C PHE A 111 -10.08 -20.10 -14.35
N PRO A 112 -11.00 -19.55 -15.16
CA PRO A 112 -10.96 -18.25 -15.83
C PRO A 112 -10.67 -17.09 -14.85
N PRO A 113 -10.25 -15.91 -15.36
CA PRO A 113 -9.95 -14.76 -14.51
C PRO A 113 -11.09 -14.51 -13.51
N PRO A 114 -10.79 -14.47 -12.20
CA PRO A 114 -11.83 -14.37 -11.20
C PRO A 114 -12.43 -12.97 -11.15
N GLY A 115 -13.69 -12.89 -10.73
CA GLY A 115 -14.34 -11.64 -10.34
C GLY A 115 -14.06 -11.30 -8.88
N TYR A 116 -14.18 -10.02 -8.53
CA TYR A 116 -13.98 -9.50 -7.19
C TYR A 116 -15.27 -8.90 -6.65
N GLN A 117 -15.49 -9.00 -5.35
CA GLN A 117 -16.56 -8.27 -4.65
C GLN A 117 -16.07 -7.85 -3.27
N TRP A 118 -16.04 -6.54 -3.04
CA TRP A 118 -15.63 -5.97 -1.75
C TRP A 118 -16.78 -5.86 -0.75
N TYR A 119 -16.43 -6.00 0.53
CA TYR A 119 -17.31 -5.91 1.68
C TYR A 119 -16.71 -4.96 2.72
N PHE A 120 -17.53 -4.10 3.30
CA PHE A 120 -17.19 -3.20 4.41
C PHE A 120 -17.98 -3.63 5.65
N ASN A 121 -17.29 -3.97 6.72
CA ASN A 121 -17.88 -4.48 7.97
C ASN A 121 -18.88 -5.62 7.72
N GLY A 122 -18.54 -6.54 6.81
CA GLY A 122 -19.39 -7.67 6.41
C GLY A 122 -20.56 -7.31 5.48
N THR A 123 -20.78 -6.04 5.18
CA THR A 123 -21.82 -5.60 4.24
C THR A 123 -21.25 -5.47 2.84
N ASN A 124 -21.94 -6.02 1.84
CA ASN A 124 -21.53 -5.92 0.45
C ASN A 124 -21.51 -4.46 -0.01
N ILE A 125 -20.35 -3.98 -0.47
CA ILE A 125 -20.22 -2.67 -1.11
C ILE A 125 -20.58 -2.84 -2.58
N LEU A 126 -21.85 -2.61 -2.91
CA LEU A 126 -22.33 -2.73 -4.29
C LEU A 126 -21.50 -1.84 -5.22
N SER A 127 -21.15 -2.37 -6.42
CA SER A 127 -20.33 -1.78 -7.50
C SER A 127 -18.80 -1.89 -7.40
N CYS A 128 -18.23 -2.35 -6.28
CA CYS A 128 -16.78 -2.50 -6.14
C CYS A 128 -16.29 -3.89 -6.59
N THR A 129 -16.02 -4.05 -7.89
CA THR A 129 -15.67 -5.35 -8.51
C THR A 129 -14.26 -5.43 -9.07
N SER A 130 -13.40 -4.46 -8.75
CA SER A 130 -11.98 -4.45 -9.13
C SER A 130 -11.11 -5.10 -8.05
N SER A 131 -9.94 -5.61 -8.42
CA SER A 131 -8.91 -6.06 -7.46
C SER A 131 -8.36 -4.91 -6.62
N ASN A 132 -8.48 -3.66 -7.09
CA ASN A 132 -8.11 -2.44 -6.39
C ASN A 132 -9.35 -1.61 -6.04
N LEU A 133 -9.68 -1.52 -4.75
CA LEU A 133 -10.72 -0.65 -4.20
C LEU A 133 -10.16 0.74 -3.94
N VAL A 134 -10.65 1.73 -4.68
CA VAL A 134 -10.28 3.15 -4.50
C VAL A 134 -11.40 3.88 -3.77
N ILE A 135 -11.09 4.44 -2.61
CA ILE A 135 -12.01 5.23 -1.79
C ILE A 135 -11.48 6.66 -1.76
N ALA A 136 -12.10 7.57 -2.50
CA ALA A 136 -11.74 8.98 -2.51
C ALA A 136 -12.51 9.76 -1.43
N ASN A 137 -11.92 10.86 -0.94
CA ASN A 137 -12.52 11.75 0.05
C ASN A 137 -13.05 11.00 1.29
N ILE A 138 -12.22 10.12 1.86
CA ILE A 138 -12.66 9.19 2.88
C ILE A 138 -13.24 9.87 4.13
N LEU A 139 -14.31 9.32 4.69
CA LEU A 139 -15.00 9.80 5.89
C LEU A 139 -14.71 8.92 7.10
N PHE A 140 -14.85 9.46 8.31
CA PHE A 140 -14.70 8.68 9.55
C PHE A 140 -15.63 7.45 9.63
N SER A 141 -16.83 7.54 9.04
CA SER A 141 -17.79 6.43 8.97
C SER A 141 -17.34 5.27 8.09
N GLN A 142 -16.30 5.47 7.28
CA GLN A 142 -15.67 4.44 6.44
C GLN A 142 -14.46 3.80 7.14
N SER A 143 -14.19 4.16 8.40
CA SER A 143 -13.27 3.38 9.23
C SER A 143 -13.88 2.03 9.58
N GLY A 144 -13.11 0.96 9.40
CA GLY A 144 -13.60 -0.40 9.66
C GLY A 144 -12.84 -1.44 8.86
N THR A 145 -13.45 -2.60 8.70
CA THR A 145 -12.83 -3.77 8.11
C THR A 145 -13.28 -3.97 6.67
N TYR A 146 -12.32 -4.11 5.77
CA TYR A 146 -12.51 -4.39 4.36
C TYR A 146 -12.08 -5.82 4.04
N THR A 147 -12.96 -6.57 3.37
CA THR A 147 -12.69 -7.92 2.88
C THR A 147 -13.10 -8.01 1.42
N VAL A 148 -12.46 -8.89 0.66
CA VAL A 148 -12.84 -9.16 -0.73
C VAL A 148 -13.06 -10.65 -0.93
N VAL A 149 -14.16 -10.97 -1.60
CA VAL A 149 -14.44 -12.33 -2.06
C VAL A 149 -14.05 -12.39 -3.53
N VAL A 150 -13.09 -13.26 -3.84
CA VAL A 150 -12.57 -13.51 -5.19
C VAL A 150 -13.21 -14.81 -5.68
N THR A 151 -13.97 -14.74 -6.76
CA THR A 151 -14.83 -15.85 -7.21
C THR A 151 -14.57 -16.20 -8.67
N SER A 152 -14.51 -17.51 -8.96
CA SER A 152 -14.58 -18.06 -10.32
C SER A 152 -15.60 -19.21 -10.35
N VAL A 153 -15.86 -19.75 -11.54
CA VAL A 153 -16.72 -20.94 -11.70
C VAL A 153 -16.15 -22.20 -11.02
N TYR A 154 -14.86 -22.20 -10.67
CA TYR A 154 -14.18 -23.32 -10.02
C TYR A 154 -14.06 -23.15 -8.50
N GLY A 155 -14.51 -22.02 -7.93
CA GLY A 155 -14.54 -21.81 -6.48
C GLY A 155 -14.43 -20.34 -6.09
N ALA A 156 -14.38 -20.09 -4.78
CA ALA A 156 -14.20 -18.77 -4.22
C ALA A 156 -13.21 -18.79 -3.06
N VAL A 157 -12.50 -17.69 -2.86
CA VAL A 157 -11.61 -17.45 -1.72
C VAL A 157 -11.92 -16.07 -1.14
N THR A 158 -11.92 -15.96 0.19
CA THR A 158 -12.11 -14.68 0.90
C THR A 158 -10.79 -14.21 1.46
N SER A 159 -10.48 -12.92 1.33
CA SER A 159 -9.25 -12.34 1.87
C SER A 159 -9.22 -12.35 3.40
N SER A 160 -8.01 -12.28 3.96
CA SER A 160 -7.87 -11.80 5.33
C SER A 160 -8.46 -10.38 5.46
N PRO A 161 -9.02 -10.01 6.62
CA PRO A 161 -9.59 -8.68 6.78
C PRO A 161 -8.51 -7.59 6.88
N ALA A 162 -8.64 -6.53 6.08
CA ALA A 162 -7.80 -5.35 6.14
C ALA A 162 -8.52 -4.23 6.89
N THR A 163 -7.91 -3.68 7.93
CA THR A 163 -8.52 -2.59 8.70
C THR A 163 -8.12 -1.24 8.12
N LEU A 164 -9.08 -0.34 7.96
CA LEU A 164 -8.85 1.05 7.61
C LEU A 164 -9.16 1.93 8.82
N ASN A 165 -8.13 2.52 9.39
CA ASN A 165 -8.26 3.49 10.48
C ASN A 165 -8.30 4.90 9.90
N VAL A 166 -9.42 5.62 10.07
CA VAL A 166 -9.56 6.99 9.58
C VAL A 166 -9.34 7.95 10.72
N ILE A 167 -8.33 8.82 10.58
CA ILE A 167 -7.94 9.81 11.59
C ILE A 167 -8.29 11.23 11.15
N ALA A 168 -8.35 12.15 12.11
CA ALA A 168 -8.52 13.56 11.80
C ALA A 168 -7.29 14.10 11.04
N PRO A 169 -7.48 14.97 10.03
CA PRO A 169 -6.37 15.62 9.36
C PRO A 169 -5.55 16.46 10.34
N THR A 170 -4.25 16.26 10.37
CA THR A 170 -3.36 17.10 11.16
C THR A 170 -3.06 18.38 10.40
N ALA A 171 -3.47 19.53 10.95
CA ALA A 171 -3.23 20.85 10.38
C ALA A 171 -1.72 21.11 10.25
N ARG A 172 -1.26 21.21 9.00
CA ARG A 172 0.16 21.35 8.68
C ARG A 172 0.39 22.32 7.53
N ARG A 173 1.53 22.99 7.55
CA ARG A 173 2.04 23.81 6.45
C ARG A 173 3.51 23.51 6.24
N TRP A 174 3.93 23.42 4.99
CA TRP A 174 5.34 23.27 4.64
C TRP A 174 6.05 24.62 4.71
N VAL A 175 7.15 24.68 5.45
CA VAL A 175 7.95 25.90 5.63
C VAL A 175 9.43 25.61 5.35
N PRO A 176 10.21 26.56 4.80
CA PRO A 176 11.65 26.39 4.67
C PRO A 176 12.33 26.22 6.02
N GLY A 177 13.11 25.14 6.17
CA GLY A 177 14.03 24.95 7.29
C GLY A 177 15.43 25.41 6.93
N VAL A 178 15.96 26.38 7.66
CA VAL A 178 17.32 26.90 7.50
C VAL A 178 18.17 26.44 8.68
N ASN A 179 19.18 25.62 8.41
CA ASN A 179 20.11 25.18 9.43
C ASN A 179 21.32 26.12 9.49
N LEU A 180 21.45 26.83 10.61
CA LEU A 180 22.58 27.72 10.91
C LEU A 180 23.64 26.94 11.68
N MET A 181 24.85 26.87 11.14
CA MET A 181 25.98 26.15 11.73
C MET A 181 27.14 27.10 12.01
N ALA A 182 27.64 27.08 13.25
CA ALA A 182 28.85 27.82 13.65
C ALA A 182 29.44 27.26 14.95
N GLN A 183 30.54 27.83 15.43
CA GLN A 183 31.11 27.45 16.72
C GLN A 183 30.21 27.89 17.89
N PRO A 184 30.02 27.06 18.94
CA PRO A 184 29.27 27.45 20.12
C PRO A 184 29.83 28.71 20.79
N GLY A 185 28.95 29.55 21.34
CA GLY A 185 29.28 30.80 22.02
C GLY A 185 29.36 32.02 21.10
N ASN A 186 29.37 31.84 19.77
CA ASN A 186 29.38 32.96 18.83
C ASN A 186 28.01 33.62 18.74
N PHE A 187 28.00 34.96 18.62
CA PHE A 187 26.81 35.74 18.31
C PHE A 187 26.64 35.88 16.80
N LEU A 188 25.51 35.41 16.29
CA LEU A 188 25.19 35.34 14.87
C LEU A 188 23.87 36.03 14.56
N GLY A 189 23.74 36.50 13.33
CA GLY A 189 22.47 36.87 12.74
C GLY A 189 22.16 36.05 11.49
N LEU A 190 20.88 35.73 11.33
CA LEU A 190 20.30 35.13 10.14
C LEU A 190 19.36 36.16 9.52
N ASP A 191 19.59 36.48 8.26
CA ASP A 191 18.74 37.39 7.50
C ASP A 191 18.16 36.69 6.26
N TYR A 192 17.09 37.27 5.73
CA TYR A 192 16.47 36.86 4.47
C TYR A 192 16.15 38.04 3.55
N ARG A 193 15.95 37.76 2.25
CA ARG A 193 15.39 38.69 1.26
C ARG A 193 14.83 37.98 0.02
N ASP A 194 14.09 38.71 -0.80
CA ASP A 194 13.32 38.14 -1.93
C ASP A 194 14.01 38.30 -3.29
N ASN A 195 15.00 39.19 -3.37
CA ASN A 195 15.76 39.44 -4.58
C ASN A 195 17.21 39.79 -4.21
N LEU A 196 18.13 39.55 -5.14
CA LEU A 196 19.55 39.83 -4.93
C LEU A 196 20.03 41.20 -5.46
N GLY A 197 19.10 42.14 -5.69
CA GLY A 197 19.41 43.44 -6.28
C GLY A 197 20.39 44.30 -5.47
N PRO A 198 21.04 45.31 -6.11
CA PRO A 198 22.10 46.11 -5.50
C PRO A 198 21.62 47.03 -4.35
N THR A 199 20.33 47.35 -4.29
CA THR A 199 19.73 48.22 -3.25
C THR A 199 18.89 47.45 -2.23
N ALA A 200 18.85 46.11 -2.31
CA ALA A 200 17.95 45.32 -1.49
C ALA A 200 18.49 45.11 -0.08
N ASN A 201 17.84 45.75 0.89
CA ASN A 201 18.11 45.57 2.31
C ASN A 201 17.69 44.18 2.77
N TRP A 202 18.55 43.56 3.58
CA TRP A 202 18.27 42.29 4.21
C TRP A 202 17.36 42.50 5.43
N ALA A 203 16.35 41.65 5.58
CA ALA A 203 15.49 41.62 6.76
C ALA A 203 16.02 40.59 7.76
N THR A 204 16.09 40.95 9.04
CA THR A 204 16.54 40.02 10.07
C THR A 204 15.47 38.97 10.36
N MET A 205 15.88 37.71 10.28
CA MET A 205 15.08 36.54 10.67
C MET A 205 15.23 36.25 12.15
N ALA A 206 16.49 36.22 12.61
CA ALA A 206 16.85 35.90 13.98
C ALA A 206 18.26 36.40 14.30
N THR A 207 18.50 36.65 15.58
CA THR A 207 19.84 36.78 16.17
C THR A 207 19.98 35.79 17.30
N VAL A 208 21.16 35.19 17.46
CA VAL A 208 21.37 34.10 18.41
C VAL A 208 22.80 33.99 18.87
N THR A 209 22.99 33.60 20.12
CA THR A 209 24.24 33.02 20.60
C THR A 209 24.08 31.51 20.62
N LEU A 210 24.78 30.79 19.74
CA LEU A 210 24.60 29.34 19.64
C LEU A 210 25.11 28.64 20.90
N SER A 211 24.28 27.79 21.50
CA SER A 211 24.71 26.91 22.60
C SER A 211 25.41 25.64 22.10
N ASN A 212 25.16 25.25 20.85
CA ASN A 212 25.68 24.05 20.17
C ASN A 212 26.23 24.41 18.78
N SER A 213 26.70 23.43 18.02
CA SER A 213 27.29 23.68 16.68
C SER A 213 26.27 24.01 15.58
N SER A 214 24.96 23.86 15.85
CA SER A 214 23.91 24.01 14.85
C SER A 214 22.56 24.37 15.48
N GLN A 215 21.75 25.14 14.77
CA GLN A 215 20.36 25.44 15.14
C GLN A 215 19.47 25.64 13.91
N PHE A 216 18.26 25.09 13.96
CA PHE A 216 17.24 25.30 12.92
C PHE A 216 16.44 26.59 13.15
N TYR A 217 16.17 27.28 12.05
CA TYR A 217 15.21 28.37 11.92
C TYR A 217 14.20 28.03 10.84
N PHE A 218 12.97 28.54 10.98
CA PHE A 218 11.87 28.23 10.08
C PHE A 218 11.29 29.53 9.51
N ASP A 219 11.23 29.63 8.18
CA ASP A 219 10.63 30.80 7.52
C ASP A 219 9.11 30.67 7.53
N LEU A 220 8.46 31.42 8.43
CA LEU A 220 7.02 31.40 8.63
C LEU A 220 6.26 32.42 7.78
N SER A 221 6.95 33.11 6.87
CA SER A 221 6.35 34.10 5.98
C SER A 221 5.21 33.52 5.15
N THR A 222 4.15 34.32 4.99
CA THR A 222 2.97 33.94 4.21
C THR A 222 2.47 35.11 3.36
N PRO A 223 2.32 34.94 2.04
CA PRO A 223 2.78 33.80 1.25
C PRO A 223 4.32 33.73 1.17
N LEU A 224 4.88 32.54 0.98
CA LEU A 224 6.30 32.39 0.67
C LEU A 224 6.53 32.91 -0.77
N PRO A 225 7.48 33.82 -1.01
CA PRO A 225 7.76 34.34 -2.34
C PRO A 225 8.36 33.25 -3.25
N PRO A 226 8.26 33.41 -4.59
CA PRO A 226 8.82 32.44 -5.54
C PRO A 226 10.33 32.23 -5.38
N GLN A 227 11.04 33.24 -4.87
CA GLN A 227 12.46 33.17 -4.54
C GLN A 227 12.69 33.77 -3.16
N ARG A 228 13.49 33.07 -2.36
CA ARG A 228 13.94 33.51 -1.03
C ARG A 228 15.42 33.21 -0.89
N PHE A 229 16.18 34.20 -0.44
CA PHE A 229 17.61 34.10 -0.18
C PHE A 229 17.87 34.30 1.30
N TYR A 230 18.84 33.55 1.83
CA TYR A 230 19.25 33.61 3.23
C TYR A 230 20.74 33.92 3.32
N ARG A 231 21.13 34.65 4.37
CA ARG A 231 22.54 34.81 4.72
C ARG A 231 22.74 34.71 6.22
N ALA A 232 23.90 34.22 6.63
CA ALA A 232 24.38 34.30 7.99
C ALA A 232 25.48 35.36 8.09
N TRP A 233 25.52 36.05 9.22
CA TRP A 233 26.60 36.94 9.59
C TRP A 233 26.95 36.74 11.07
N GLN A 234 28.12 37.21 11.48
CA GLN A 234 28.59 37.13 12.86
C GLN A 234 29.29 38.44 13.24
N SER A 235 29.29 38.78 14.52
CA SER A 235 30.07 39.91 15.04
C SER A 235 31.44 39.45 15.56
N GLY A 236 32.51 40.17 15.23
CA GLY A 236 33.88 39.90 15.69
C GLY A 236 34.74 39.12 14.68
N THR A 237 36.00 38.86 15.04
CA THR A 237 36.95 38.09 14.20
C THR A 237 36.61 36.60 14.29
N PRO A 238 36.27 35.92 13.18
CA PRO A 238 35.82 34.53 13.24
C PRO A 238 36.94 33.56 13.56
N GLY A 239 36.72 32.65 14.51
CA GLY A 239 37.48 31.39 14.59
C GLY A 239 37.05 30.40 13.50
N VAL A 240 35.76 30.40 13.16
CA VAL A 240 35.13 29.59 12.10
C VAL A 240 34.05 30.43 11.40
N VAL A 241 34.01 30.40 10.07
CA VAL A 241 32.98 31.10 9.29
C VAL A 241 31.64 30.37 9.43
N PRO A 242 30.52 31.05 9.74
CA PRO A 242 29.22 30.40 9.80
C PRO A 242 28.81 29.90 8.43
N SER A 243 28.11 28.79 8.42
CA SER A 243 27.56 28.21 7.20
C SER A 243 26.05 28.01 7.33
N LEU A 244 25.39 28.06 6.18
CA LEU A 244 23.96 27.80 6.07
C LEU A 244 23.74 26.57 5.19
N SER A 245 22.78 25.75 5.59
CA SER A 245 22.17 24.76 4.72
C SER A 245 20.67 24.97 4.71
N VAL A 246 20.09 25.18 3.52
CA VAL A 246 18.63 25.12 3.35
C VAL A 246 18.28 23.64 3.30
N ALA A 247 17.81 23.12 4.41
CA ALA A 247 17.61 21.68 4.58
C ALA A 247 16.39 21.16 3.80
N GLY A 248 15.54 22.07 3.31
CA GLY A 248 14.35 21.77 2.50
C GLY A 248 13.07 22.27 3.17
N MET A 249 11.95 21.67 2.79
CA MET A 249 10.64 21.96 3.39
C MET A 249 10.42 21.10 4.63
N VAL A 250 10.16 21.76 5.76
CA VAL A 250 9.85 21.15 7.05
C VAL A 250 8.35 21.29 7.33
N PRO A 251 7.67 20.24 7.80
CA PRO A 251 6.31 20.34 8.29
C PRO A 251 6.24 21.20 9.56
N ALA A 252 5.49 22.30 9.49
CA ALA A 252 5.01 23.05 10.64
C ALA A 252 3.62 22.53 11.02
N ILE A 253 3.52 21.86 12.16
CA ILE A 253 2.31 21.22 12.66
C ILE A 253 1.68 22.16 13.68
N THR A 254 0.39 22.47 13.48
CA THR A 254 -0.35 23.35 14.37
C THR A 254 -0.96 22.53 15.51
N LEU A 255 -0.50 22.80 16.73
CA LEU A 255 -1.03 22.26 17.96
C LEU A 255 -2.00 23.27 18.55
N THR A 256 -3.19 22.82 18.94
CA THR A 256 -4.21 23.68 19.56
C THR A 256 -4.78 23.02 20.80
N GLY A 257 -5.09 23.82 21.82
CA GLY A 257 -5.55 23.35 23.13
C GLY A 257 -5.53 24.49 24.15
N ASN A 258 -5.71 24.17 25.42
CA ASN A 258 -5.55 25.13 26.50
C ASN A 258 -4.07 25.24 26.90
N ILE A 259 -3.70 26.39 27.45
CA ILE A 259 -2.36 26.57 28.05
C ILE A 259 -2.21 25.56 29.19
N GLY A 260 -1.12 24.80 29.18
CA GLY A 260 -0.85 23.73 30.13
C GLY A 260 -1.24 22.32 29.65
N ASP A 261 -2.05 22.20 28.59
CA ASP A 261 -2.38 20.89 28.02
C ASP A 261 -1.12 20.21 27.48
N SER A 262 -1.00 18.90 27.70
CA SER A 262 0.08 18.09 27.12
C SER A 262 -0.43 17.32 25.92
N LEU A 263 0.18 17.53 24.77
CA LEU A 263 -0.16 16.88 23.51
C LEU A 263 0.99 16.00 23.05
N ARG A 264 0.71 14.74 22.76
CA ARG A 264 1.67 13.83 22.12
C ARG A 264 1.46 13.86 20.62
N LEU A 265 2.53 14.14 19.90
CA LEU A 265 2.58 14.08 18.45
C LEU A 265 3.19 12.74 18.06
N ASP A 266 2.41 11.93 17.35
CA ASP A 266 2.89 10.67 16.78
C ASP A 266 2.96 10.79 15.25
N TYR A 267 3.82 9.98 14.63
CA TYR A 267 3.91 9.86 13.17
C TYR A 267 4.00 8.40 12.72
N ILE A 268 3.67 8.18 11.44
CA ILE A 268 3.93 6.95 10.67
C ILE A 268 4.33 7.33 9.24
N ASN A 269 5.27 6.62 8.62
CA ASN A 269 5.87 7.07 7.35
C ASN A 269 5.03 6.82 6.06
N GLN A 270 3.85 6.18 6.13
CA GLN A 270 2.88 5.81 5.04
C GLN A 270 3.46 5.10 3.78
N ILE A 271 2.82 4.17 3.04
CA ILE A 271 1.62 3.32 3.17
C ILE A 271 2.14 1.86 3.10
N GLY A 272 2.27 1.20 4.24
CA GLY A 272 2.65 -0.21 4.40
C GLY A 272 1.93 -0.79 5.62
N PRO A 273 1.71 -2.10 5.71
CA PRO A 273 0.50 -2.69 6.30
C PRO A 273 0.34 -2.64 7.82
N THR A 274 1.37 -2.25 8.57
CA THR A 274 1.47 -2.58 10.00
C THR A 274 2.26 -1.56 10.83
N ASP A 275 2.52 -0.35 10.32
CA ASP A 275 3.40 0.57 11.02
C ASP A 275 2.78 1.03 12.34
N ALA A 276 3.48 0.74 13.44
CA ALA A 276 3.14 1.28 14.74
C ALA A 276 3.42 2.78 14.77
N TRP A 277 2.49 3.53 15.33
CA TRP A 277 2.69 4.95 15.61
C TRP A 277 3.93 5.15 16.46
N VAL A 278 4.86 5.96 15.96
CA VAL A 278 6.06 6.34 16.68
C VAL A 278 5.82 7.71 17.32
N THR A 279 6.08 7.82 18.62
CA THR A 279 6.03 9.10 19.30
C THR A 279 7.19 9.97 18.84
N LEU A 280 6.85 11.13 18.29
CA LEU A 280 7.81 12.13 17.88
C LEU A 280 8.21 13.02 19.05
N ALA A 281 7.20 13.51 19.77
CA ALA A 281 7.36 14.42 20.90
C ALA A 281 6.11 14.46 21.78
N THR A 282 6.31 14.86 23.03
CA THR A 282 5.25 15.35 23.90
C THR A 282 5.49 16.83 24.15
N VAL A 283 4.48 17.66 23.90
CA VAL A 283 4.56 19.11 23.96
C VAL A 283 3.52 19.61 24.96
N THR A 284 3.97 20.31 26.00
CA THR A 284 3.09 21.09 26.86
C THR A 284 2.85 22.46 26.23
N LEU A 285 1.59 22.81 26.01
CA LEU A 285 1.21 24.05 25.34
C LEU A 285 1.48 25.25 26.24
N THR A 286 2.19 26.23 25.69
CA THR A 286 2.40 27.53 26.34
C THR A 286 1.48 28.62 25.78
N ASN A 287 0.80 28.32 24.67
CA ASN A 287 -0.18 29.17 24.00
C ASN A 287 -1.35 28.31 23.51
N THR A 288 -2.49 28.93 23.23
CA THR A 288 -3.68 28.24 22.70
C THR A 288 -3.49 27.69 21.28
N SER A 289 -2.50 28.23 20.56
CA SER A 289 -2.02 27.71 19.27
C SER A 289 -0.49 27.80 19.26
N GLN A 290 0.16 26.68 18.94
CA GLN A 290 1.62 26.57 18.94
C GLN A 290 2.07 25.72 17.75
N LEU A 291 3.17 26.12 17.11
CA LEU A 291 3.77 25.33 16.03
C LEU A 291 4.80 24.35 16.58
N TYR A 292 4.77 23.13 16.07
CA TYR A 292 5.84 22.15 16.20
C TYR A 292 6.46 21.91 14.83
N PHE A 293 7.79 21.89 14.75
CA PHE A 293 8.51 21.69 13.49
C PHE A 293 9.19 20.33 13.48
N ASP A 294 8.75 19.48 12.57
CA ASP A 294 9.24 18.11 12.51
C ASP A 294 10.41 17.99 11.54
N VAL A 295 11.60 18.38 12.02
CA VAL A 295 12.86 18.34 11.26
C VAL A 295 13.28 16.92 10.85
N SER A 296 12.73 15.88 11.50
CA SER A 296 12.98 14.49 11.13
C SER A 296 12.34 14.06 9.79
N ALA A 297 11.50 14.91 9.18
CA ALA A 297 10.92 14.66 7.83
C ALA A 297 11.95 14.67 6.72
N LEU A 298 13.05 15.38 6.95
CA LEU A 298 13.90 15.83 5.88
C LEU A 298 14.51 14.61 5.17
N GLY A 299 14.23 14.48 3.88
CA GLY A 299 14.63 13.33 3.07
C GLY A 299 13.87 12.03 3.34
N GLN A 300 12.83 12.05 4.18
CA GLN A 300 11.97 10.89 4.46
C GLN A 300 10.76 10.83 3.54
N PRO A 301 10.13 9.65 3.37
CA PRO A 301 8.83 9.51 2.72
C PRO A 301 7.75 10.40 3.36
N ALA A 302 6.65 10.59 2.60
CA ALA A 302 5.51 11.33 3.08
C ALA A 302 4.82 10.58 4.24
N ARG A 303 4.85 11.17 5.42
CA ARG A 303 4.28 10.59 6.64
C ARG A 303 2.90 11.15 6.98
N LEU A 304 2.16 10.40 7.79
CA LEU A 304 1.00 10.87 8.52
C LEU A 304 1.38 11.25 9.94
N TRP A 305 0.61 12.16 10.50
CA TRP A 305 0.69 12.55 11.90
C TRP A 305 -0.66 12.40 12.56
N ARG A 306 -0.63 12.21 13.87
CA ARG A 306 -1.80 12.41 14.72
C ARG A 306 -1.38 13.15 15.98
N ILE A 307 -2.33 13.91 16.52
CA ILE A 307 -2.20 14.59 17.80
C ILE A 307 -3.06 13.82 18.81
N VAL A 308 -2.44 13.42 19.92
CA VAL A 308 -3.08 12.66 20.99
C VAL A 308 -3.01 13.47 22.28
N PRO A 309 -4.15 13.88 22.86
CA PRO A 309 -4.16 14.47 24.20
C PRO A 309 -3.58 13.52 25.24
N VAL A 310 -2.75 14.03 26.13
CA VAL A 310 -2.14 13.28 27.23
C VAL A 310 -2.73 13.78 28.55
N PRO A 311 -3.08 12.88 29.50
CA PRO A 311 -3.52 13.25 30.84
C PRO A 311 -2.51 14.11 31.60
#